data_AF-A0A661U8L7-F1
#
_entry.id   AF-A0A661U8L7-F1
#
_cell.length_a   1.000
_cell.length_b   1.000
_cell.length_c   1.000
_cell.angle_alpha   90.00
_cell.angle_beta   90.00
_cell.angle_gamma   90.00
#
_symmetry.space_group_name_H-M   'P 1'
#
loop_
_entity.id
_entity.type
_entity.pdbx_description
1 polymer ?
#
loop_
_entity_poly.entity_id
_entity_poly.type
_entity_poly.pdbx_seq_one_letter_code
_entity_poly.pdbx_strand_id
1 'polypeptide(L)'
;MLQGVPFCILDKSVSGGVHPCISEGLRVRKSTVLAVLTVICLLAGSVLAGSIEEKLTYQGNKARITVGRIKTKANRCSARMAASFGEMLSTALTNNPRFIVLASGEDLGEITDEIRFAQSGMVEQGKGPKAGLMEGADVLITGSVTMFEPNAKGGKLGLGGTSWKSKLLGGVHLKLKKAIMGLDLKLIDIRQRRVIFASNVEGKSTSWGVGGHGGGWGRDGSLIGGLGIYANTPMEKAIRVCLNNVVEEIANKLPSSYYRYKGKGQYTKQYGQNQAQGQTQQASQTVSQPARRSSSPPAAAEKPAAAPKRTIRRGGCDFVPGQKTLWIDDLSEDEVGEFPFNNKLDTGNFEVVDIGGEKWIMATTDGKLIPKTGKIKLPDKYTVELDIYNSTGASNAPYCSLRLWDAKHKHLANLHYFSYGASFDLKGKGYGRKDMKTFHAKGVHHLRLMVNPRAIKAYIDDTRIANVPNPGDFNPASFSIEPHGNCTEKKPLYFRGFRIAAGGK
;
A
#
# COMPACT_ATOMS: atom_id res chain seq x y z
N MET A 1 6.14 78.98 -36.41
CA MET A 1 5.18 77.88 -36.66
C MET A 1 5.96 76.71 -37.22
N LEU A 2 5.70 75.46 -36.76
CA LEU A 2 5.97 74.15 -37.41
C LEU A 2 7.43 73.90 -37.93
N GLN A 3 8.06 72.72 -37.89
CA GLN A 3 7.81 71.37 -37.35
C GLN A 3 9.15 70.61 -37.47
N GLY A 4 9.30 69.40 -36.87
CA GLY A 4 10.23 68.39 -37.41
C GLY A 4 11.47 68.01 -36.57
N VAL A 5 11.31 66.92 -35.81
CA VAL A 5 12.33 66.00 -35.23
C VAL A 5 12.56 64.87 -36.29
N PRO A 6 13.69 64.12 -36.42
CA PRO A 6 14.60 63.60 -35.37
C PRO A 6 16.12 63.77 -35.60
N PHE A 7 16.91 63.40 -34.58
CA PHE A 7 18.37 63.39 -34.61
C PHE A 7 18.95 61.98 -34.38
N CYS A 8 20.04 61.65 -35.07
CA CYS A 8 20.74 60.37 -34.99
C CYS A 8 22.06 60.45 -34.21
N ILE A 9 22.36 59.37 -33.47
CA ILE A 9 23.67 58.72 -33.22
C ILE A 9 24.95 59.55 -33.48
N LEU A 10 25.80 59.75 -32.45
CA LEU A 10 27.17 59.18 -32.39
C LEU A 10 28.01 59.62 -31.17
N ASP A 11 28.55 58.57 -30.53
CA ASP A 11 29.73 58.41 -29.67
C ASP A 11 30.95 59.35 -29.93
N LYS A 12 31.65 59.78 -28.85
CA LYS A 12 33.13 59.65 -28.69
C LYS A 12 33.75 60.23 -27.40
N SER A 13 34.69 59.46 -26.83
CA SER A 13 36.06 59.85 -26.41
C SER A 13 36.27 60.82 -25.21
N VAL A 14 36.63 60.36 -23.99
CA VAL A 14 37.99 60.02 -23.45
C VAL A 14 38.73 61.17 -22.71
N SER A 15 39.49 60.80 -21.67
CA SER A 15 40.40 61.59 -20.80
C SER A 15 39.72 62.46 -19.73
N GLY A 16 40.27 62.64 -18.53
CA GLY A 16 41.52 62.11 -17.96
C GLY A 16 42.23 63.17 -17.11
N GLY A 17 42.14 63.08 -15.78
CA GLY A 17 42.73 64.06 -14.85
C GLY A 17 42.63 63.58 -13.40
N VAL A 18 43.68 63.80 -12.62
CA VAL A 18 43.91 63.13 -11.33
C VAL A 18 43.81 64.10 -10.14
N HIS A 19 43.37 63.56 -8.98
CA HIS A 19 43.41 64.05 -7.58
C HIS A 19 44.54 65.03 -7.19
N PRO A 20 44.44 65.83 -6.09
CA PRO A 20 43.79 65.50 -4.80
C PRO A 20 42.99 66.69 -4.14
N CYS A 21 42.52 66.73 -2.88
CA CYS A 21 42.48 65.80 -1.73
C CYS A 21 41.28 66.07 -0.77
N ILE A 22 41.15 65.25 0.30
CA ILE A 22 40.56 65.44 1.67
C ILE A 22 39.67 66.68 1.94
N SER A 23 38.48 66.63 2.55
CA SER A 23 37.71 65.55 3.22
C SER A 23 36.28 65.45 2.60
N GLU A 24 35.28 64.71 3.08
CA GLU A 24 35.10 63.81 4.25
C GLU A 24 34.06 62.71 3.92
N GLY A 25 33.62 61.95 4.93
CA GLY A 25 32.35 61.20 4.88
C GLY A 25 32.49 59.71 5.15
N LEU A 26 31.81 59.24 6.20
CA LEU A 26 31.75 57.86 6.64
C LEU A 26 31.24 56.92 5.54
N ARG A 27 32.13 56.15 4.90
CA ARG A 27 31.76 55.13 3.90
C ARG A 27 32.50 53.81 4.15
N VAL A 28 31.93 52.99 5.05
CA VAL A 28 32.39 51.61 5.27
C VAL A 28 32.33 50.86 3.93
N ARG A 29 33.49 50.44 3.44
CA ARG A 29 33.65 49.90 2.08
C ARG A 29 32.99 48.52 1.97
N LYS A 30 32.27 48.28 0.87
CA LYS A 30 31.60 47.00 0.53
C LYS A 30 32.56 45.77 0.44
N SER A 31 33.88 45.98 0.50
CA SER A 31 34.90 44.95 0.32
C SER A 31 35.08 44.01 1.52
N THR A 32 34.85 44.45 2.75
CA THR A 32 35.14 43.63 3.96
C THR A 32 34.02 42.62 4.25
N VAL A 33 32.78 42.93 3.88
CA VAL A 33 31.63 42.01 4.03
C VAL A 33 31.76 40.80 3.09
N LEU A 34 32.38 40.99 1.92
CA LEU A 34 32.57 39.91 0.95
C LEU A 34 33.63 38.89 1.41
N ALA A 35 34.71 39.34 2.06
CA ALA A 35 35.74 38.43 2.56
C ALA A 35 35.24 37.50 3.68
N VAL A 36 34.44 38.01 4.62
CA VAL A 36 33.90 37.21 5.74
C VAL A 36 32.81 36.23 5.25
N LEU A 37 31.97 36.61 4.29
CA LEU A 37 31.02 35.68 3.68
C LEU A 37 31.72 34.53 2.93
N THR A 38 32.80 34.82 2.18
CA THR A 38 33.48 33.79 1.39
C THR A 38 34.19 32.75 2.27
N VAL A 39 34.77 33.15 3.42
CA VAL A 39 35.39 32.20 4.36
C VAL A 39 34.35 31.36 5.11
N ILE A 40 33.18 31.92 5.44
CA ILE A 40 32.07 31.14 6.03
C ILE A 40 31.49 30.15 5.00
N CYS A 41 31.38 30.54 3.72
CA CYS A 41 30.98 29.61 2.65
C CYS A 41 31.99 28.47 2.43
N LEU A 42 33.29 28.71 2.62
CA LEU A 42 34.33 27.68 2.48
C LEU A 42 34.42 26.71 3.66
N LEU A 43 33.91 27.06 4.84
CA LEU A 43 33.81 26.15 6.00
C LEU A 43 32.41 25.54 6.20
N ALA A 44 31.37 26.06 5.53
CA ALA A 44 30.06 25.40 5.43
C ALA A 44 29.95 24.42 4.25
N GLY A 45 30.92 24.43 3.32
CA GLY A 45 30.86 23.65 2.07
C GLY A 45 31.06 22.13 2.21
N SER A 46 31.54 21.63 3.35
CA SER A 46 31.97 20.22 3.52
C SER A 46 30.94 19.29 4.18
N VAL A 47 29.77 19.79 4.60
CA VAL A 47 28.74 18.97 5.29
C VAL A 47 27.52 18.65 4.39
N LEU A 48 27.35 19.35 3.25
CA LEU A 48 26.12 19.27 2.44
C LEU A 48 26.23 18.41 1.16
N ALA A 49 27.40 17.90 0.79
CA ALA A 49 27.56 16.97 -0.35
C ALA A 49 27.10 15.52 -0.02
N GLY A 50 27.20 15.11 1.25
CA GLY A 50 27.13 13.69 1.64
C GLY A 50 25.81 12.96 1.32
N SER A 51 24.66 13.64 1.32
CA SER A 51 23.35 12.97 1.24
C SER A 51 22.90 12.58 -0.18
N ILE A 52 23.44 13.23 -1.21
CA ILE A 52 23.12 12.93 -2.62
C ILE A 52 24.22 12.04 -3.23
N GLU A 53 25.48 12.24 -2.87
CA GLU A 53 26.57 11.36 -3.33
C GLU A 53 26.50 9.95 -2.71
N GLU A 54 26.21 9.80 -1.40
CA GLU A 54 26.11 8.45 -0.77
C GLU A 54 25.08 7.56 -1.50
N LYS A 55 24.00 8.18 -2.00
CA LYS A 55 22.90 7.54 -2.72
C LYS A 55 23.31 6.90 -4.06
N LEU A 56 24.38 7.40 -4.69
CA LEU A 56 24.96 6.89 -5.95
C LEU A 56 26.31 6.20 -5.77
N THR A 57 26.99 6.40 -4.63
CA THR A 57 28.36 5.92 -4.39
C THR A 57 28.48 4.80 -3.35
N TYR A 58 27.43 4.45 -2.61
CA TYR A 58 27.49 3.40 -1.57
C TYR A 58 27.98 2.03 -2.11
N GLN A 59 29.26 1.72 -1.89
CA GLN A 59 29.89 0.42 -2.18
C GLN A 59 29.88 -0.54 -0.98
N GLY A 60 29.21 -0.15 0.12
CA GLY A 60 29.18 -0.97 1.34
C GLY A 60 28.41 -2.28 1.17
N ASN A 61 28.65 -3.22 2.09
CA ASN A 61 27.86 -4.45 2.14
C ASN A 61 26.39 -4.11 2.46
N LYS A 62 25.47 -4.76 1.76
CA LYS A 62 24.02 -4.63 1.95
C LYS A 62 23.49 -5.66 2.93
N ALA A 63 22.31 -5.40 3.50
CA ALA A 63 21.53 -6.38 4.26
C ALA A 63 20.35 -6.92 3.45
N ARG A 64 20.15 -8.25 3.41
CA ARG A 64 18.96 -8.88 2.80
C ARG A 64 17.80 -8.87 3.79
N ILE A 65 16.75 -8.15 3.44
CA ILE A 65 15.57 -7.91 4.29
C ILE A 65 14.28 -8.20 3.51
N THR A 66 13.17 -8.37 4.20
CA THR A 66 11.85 -8.49 3.58
C THR A 66 10.78 -7.81 4.45
N VAL A 67 9.77 -7.20 3.84
CA VAL A 67 8.73 -6.42 4.54
C VAL A 67 7.45 -7.25 4.64
N GLY A 68 7.28 -7.93 5.77
CA GLY A 68 6.06 -8.66 6.06
C GLY A 68 4.87 -7.75 6.40
N ARG A 69 3.70 -8.38 6.56
CA ARG A 69 2.41 -7.70 6.75
C ARG A 69 2.44 -6.62 7.85
N ILE A 70 2.30 -5.37 7.42
CA ILE A 70 1.95 -4.23 8.29
C ILE A 70 0.46 -4.31 8.62
N LYS A 71 0.12 -4.17 9.91
CA LYS A 71 -1.25 -4.21 10.42
C LYS A 71 -1.73 -2.80 10.79
N THR A 72 -3.00 -2.66 11.15
CA THR A 72 -3.50 -1.44 11.80
C THR A 72 -3.87 -1.72 13.26
N LYS A 73 -3.56 -0.77 14.14
CA LYS A 73 -4.14 -0.58 15.48
C LYS A 73 -4.85 0.79 15.59
N ALA A 74 -4.75 1.63 14.56
CA ALA A 74 -5.27 3.00 14.58
C ALA A 74 -6.72 3.05 14.07
N ASN A 75 -7.60 3.70 14.82
CA ASN A 75 -9.04 3.77 14.53
C ASN A 75 -9.42 4.35 13.15
N ARG A 76 -8.49 5.08 12.51
CA ARG A 76 -8.68 5.73 11.20
C ARG A 76 -7.77 5.19 10.09
N CYS A 77 -7.06 4.09 10.34
CA CYS A 77 -6.28 3.37 9.34
C CYS A 77 -6.92 2.01 9.09
N SER A 78 -7.33 1.72 7.86
CA SER A 78 -7.87 0.41 7.48
C SER A 78 -6.77 -0.63 7.26
N ALA A 79 -7.14 -1.91 7.11
CA ALA A 79 -6.19 -2.95 6.74
C ALA A 79 -5.51 -2.65 5.39
N ARG A 80 -6.27 -2.16 4.40
CA ARG A 80 -5.75 -1.72 3.08
C ARG A 80 -4.81 -0.52 3.18
N MET A 81 -5.12 0.49 4.00
CA MET A 81 -4.19 1.60 4.26
C MET A 81 -2.88 1.14 4.90
N ALA A 82 -2.94 0.19 5.83
CA ALA A 82 -1.76 -0.39 6.46
C ALA A 82 -0.94 -1.26 5.48
N ALA A 83 -1.61 -2.00 4.58
CA ALA A 83 -0.96 -2.76 3.51
C ALA A 83 -0.20 -1.84 2.54
N SER A 84 -0.85 -0.77 2.04
CA SER A 84 -0.20 0.22 1.17
C SER A 84 0.96 0.96 1.86
N PHE A 85 0.94 1.12 3.19
CA PHE A 85 2.13 1.58 3.90
C PHE A 85 3.28 0.55 3.87
N GLY A 86 2.97 -0.75 3.95
CA GLY A 86 3.95 -1.84 3.78
C GLY A 86 4.57 -1.88 2.39
N GLU A 87 3.76 -1.71 1.34
CA GLU A 87 4.20 -1.55 -0.05
C GLU A 87 5.16 -0.35 -0.18
N MET A 88 4.72 0.84 0.26
CA MET A 88 5.55 2.05 0.23
C MET A 88 6.84 1.92 1.04
N LEU A 89 6.82 1.19 2.16
CA LEU A 89 8.02 0.89 2.94
C LEU A 89 8.97 -0.06 2.19
N SER A 90 8.44 -1.09 1.53
CA SER A 90 9.22 -1.98 0.66
C SER A 90 9.93 -1.17 -0.44
N THR A 91 9.20 -0.32 -1.16
CA THR A 91 9.75 0.59 -2.17
C THR A 91 10.80 1.55 -1.60
N ALA A 92 10.55 2.16 -0.44
CA ALA A 92 11.49 3.09 0.19
C ALA A 92 12.81 2.41 0.63
N LEU A 93 12.74 1.14 1.06
CA LEU A 93 13.90 0.32 1.39
C LEU A 93 14.66 -0.16 0.14
N THR A 94 13.96 -0.55 -0.93
CA THR A 94 14.58 -0.90 -2.23
C THR A 94 15.34 0.27 -2.83
N ASN A 95 14.79 1.47 -2.66
CA ASN A 95 15.37 2.74 -3.10
C ASN A 95 16.51 3.27 -2.20
N ASN A 96 16.91 2.51 -1.18
CA ASN A 96 18.06 2.78 -0.32
C ASN A 96 19.19 1.76 -0.62
N PRO A 97 20.41 2.22 -0.99
CA PRO A 97 21.45 1.32 -1.46
C PRO A 97 21.98 0.36 -0.39
N ARG A 98 21.69 0.58 0.90
CA ARG A 98 22.11 -0.28 2.02
C ARG A 98 21.34 -1.61 2.11
N PHE A 99 20.26 -1.78 1.35
CA PHE A 99 19.40 -2.97 1.44
C PHE A 99 19.30 -3.74 0.12
N ILE A 100 18.98 -5.03 0.26
CA ILE A 100 18.43 -5.88 -0.79
C ILE A 100 17.07 -6.32 -0.24
N VAL A 101 15.99 -5.81 -0.82
CA VAL A 101 14.63 -6.15 -0.39
C VAL A 101 14.15 -7.33 -1.20
N LEU A 102 13.75 -8.39 -0.50
CA LEU A 102 13.20 -9.60 -1.12
C LEU A 102 11.68 -9.57 -1.09
N ALA A 103 11.10 -9.97 -2.22
CA ALA A 103 9.68 -10.22 -2.45
C ALA A 103 9.02 -10.96 -1.28
N SER A 104 7.77 -10.61 -0.95
CA SER A 104 7.12 -11.09 0.27
C SER A 104 5.61 -11.30 0.08
N GLY A 105 5.03 -12.22 0.86
CA GLY A 105 3.58 -12.35 0.92
C GLY A 105 2.96 -12.79 -0.40
N GLU A 106 2.30 -11.87 -1.10
CA GLU A 106 1.60 -12.13 -2.36
C GLU A 106 2.60 -12.30 -3.53
N ASP A 107 3.65 -11.47 -3.59
CA ASP A 107 4.76 -11.61 -4.55
C ASP A 107 5.37 -13.03 -4.57
N LEU A 108 5.48 -13.67 -3.39
CA LEU A 108 6.05 -15.01 -3.26
C LEU A 108 5.11 -16.09 -3.82
N GLY A 109 3.81 -15.84 -3.85
CA GLY A 109 2.83 -16.70 -4.52
C GLY A 109 3.06 -16.68 -6.03
N GLU A 110 3.10 -15.49 -6.61
CA GLU A 110 3.31 -15.27 -8.06
C GLU A 110 4.66 -15.85 -8.52
N ILE A 111 5.75 -15.58 -7.79
CA ILE A 111 7.08 -16.17 -8.06
C ILE A 111 7.05 -17.71 -7.96
N THR A 112 6.28 -18.28 -7.03
CA THR A 112 6.16 -19.74 -6.89
C THR A 112 5.39 -20.36 -8.06
N ASP A 113 4.36 -19.68 -8.56
CA ASP A 113 3.60 -20.15 -9.72
C ASP A 113 4.39 -20.00 -11.03
N GLU A 114 5.25 -18.99 -11.17
CA GLU A 114 6.22 -18.90 -12.28
C GLU A 114 7.26 -20.04 -12.23
N ILE A 115 7.79 -20.37 -11.05
CA ILE A 115 8.67 -21.54 -10.87
C ILE A 115 7.94 -22.86 -11.22
N ARG A 116 6.64 -22.97 -10.92
CA ARG A 116 5.83 -24.12 -11.33
C ARG A 116 5.59 -24.15 -12.83
N PHE A 117 5.35 -23.01 -13.47
CA PHE A 117 5.21 -22.90 -14.93
C PHE A 117 6.51 -23.32 -15.63
N ALA A 118 7.66 -22.85 -15.15
CA ALA A 118 8.98 -23.28 -15.59
C ALA A 118 9.24 -24.79 -15.47
N GLN A 119 8.62 -25.46 -14.50
CA GLN A 119 8.75 -26.91 -14.26
C GLN A 119 7.69 -27.75 -15.00
N SER A 120 6.70 -27.12 -15.65
CA SER A 120 5.59 -27.82 -16.29
C SER A 120 5.94 -28.51 -17.62
N GLY A 121 7.17 -28.34 -18.11
CA GLY A 121 7.59 -28.78 -19.45
C GLY A 121 7.16 -27.83 -20.59
N MET A 122 6.46 -26.73 -20.27
CA MET A 122 6.09 -25.69 -21.26
C MET A 122 7.21 -24.66 -21.52
N VAL A 123 8.28 -24.66 -20.71
CA VAL A 123 9.45 -23.79 -20.86
C VAL A 123 10.64 -24.62 -21.34
N GLU A 124 11.43 -24.06 -22.27
CA GLU A 124 12.66 -24.70 -22.80
C GLU A 124 13.60 -25.12 -21.66
N GLN A 125 14.16 -26.33 -21.78
CA GLN A 125 14.98 -26.92 -20.72
C GLN A 125 16.15 -26.01 -20.34
N GLY A 126 16.26 -25.73 -19.03
CA GLY A 126 17.33 -24.90 -18.49
C GLY A 126 17.14 -23.37 -18.63
N LYS A 127 16.10 -22.89 -19.33
CA LYS A 127 15.77 -21.45 -19.40
C LYS A 127 14.93 -20.97 -18.22
N GLY A 128 14.16 -21.84 -17.59
CA GLY A 128 13.28 -21.50 -16.47
C GLY A 128 14.01 -21.30 -15.13
N PRO A 129 13.45 -20.52 -14.19
CA PRO A 129 13.95 -20.36 -12.83
C PRO A 129 14.07 -21.71 -12.09
N LYS A 130 15.25 -21.96 -11.51
CA LYS A 130 15.56 -23.23 -10.83
C LYS A 130 15.17 -23.19 -9.35
N ALA A 131 14.42 -24.19 -8.90
CA ALA A 131 14.11 -24.37 -7.49
C ALA A 131 15.39 -24.46 -6.64
N GLY A 132 15.33 -23.95 -5.41
CA GLY A 132 16.47 -23.92 -4.48
C GLY A 132 17.47 -22.78 -4.70
N LEU A 133 17.32 -21.94 -5.75
CA LEU A 133 18.18 -20.76 -5.97
C LEU A 133 17.60 -19.44 -5.42
N MET A 134 16.39 -19.45 -4.86
CA MET A 134 15.78 -18.24 -4.26
C MET A 134 16.60 -17.75 -3.07
N GLU A 135 16.81 -16.43 -3.00
CA GLU A 135 17.47 -15.82 -1.84
C GLU A 135 16.57 -15.85 -0.60
N GLY A 136 17.15 -16.17 0.56
CA GLY A 136 16.50 -16.01 1.86
C GLY A 136 16.86 -14.66 2.50
N ALA A 137 15.85 -13.96 3.05
CA ALA A 137 16.08 -12.77 3.87
C ALA A 137 16.71 -13.17 5.21
N ASP A 138 17.61 -12.33 5.73
CA ASP A 138 18.10 -12.48 7.11
C ASP A 138 17.15 -11.83 8.11
N VAL A 139 16.46 -10.76 7.71
CA VAL A 139 15.58 -9.95 8.56
C VAL A 139 14.18 -9.84 7.99
N LEU A 140 13.19 -10.17 8.81
CA LEU A 140 11.79 -9.87 8.56
C LEU A 140 11.41 -8.58 9.29
N ILE A 141 10.94 -7.58 8.54
CA ILE A 141 10.33 -6.37 9.08
C ILE A 141 8.82 -6.62 9.20
N THR A 142 8.24 -6.34 10.35
CA THR A 142 6.77 -6.32 10.55
C THR A 142 6.38 -5.11 11.38
N GLY A 143 5.10 -4.76 11.39
CA GLY A 143 4.65 -3.63 12.19
C GLY A 143 3.15 -3.45 12.28
N SER A 144 2.76 -2.37 12.93
CA SER A 144 1.37 -1.91 12.96
C SER A 144 1.26 -0.40 13.05
N VAL A 145 0.43 0.20 12.19
CA VAL A 145 0.07 1.62 12.26
C VAL A 145 -0.66 1.87 13.59
N THR A 146 -0.06 2.65 14.48
CA THR A 146 -0.58 2.98 15.81
C THR A 146 -1.31 4.31 15.85
N MET A 147 -0.92 5.27 15.00
CA MET A 147 -1.60 6.56 14.88
C MET A 147 -1.79 6.92 13.41
N PHE A 148 -2.95 7.47 13.08
CA PHE A 148 -3.28 7.93 11.73
C PHE A 148 -4.31 9.05 11.83
N GLU A 149 -3.82 10.29 11.93
CA GLU A 149 -4.62 11.47 12.27
C GLU A 149 -4.47 12.56 11.20
N PRO A 150 -5.28 12.55 10.13
CA PRO A 150 -5.22 13.53 9.04
C PRO A 150 -5.59 14.97 9.45
N ASN A 151 -6.31 15.12 10.56
CA ASN A 151 -6.75 16.40 11.12
C ASN A 151 -6.53 16.40 12.64
N ALA A 152 -5.28 16.26 13.06
CA ALA A 152 -4.89 16.36 14.46
C ALA A 152 -5.16 17.79 14.98
N LYS A 153 -6.34 17.97 15.59
CA LYS A 153 -6.64 19.17 16.39
C LYS A 153 -5.63 19.22 17.54
N GLY A 154 -5.00 20.37 17.76
CA GLY A 154 -4.01 20.54 18.82
C GLY A 154 -4.60 20.26 20.19
N GLY A 155 -4.43 19.04 20.69
CA GLY A 155 -5.06 18.52 21.89
C GLY A 155 -4.43 17.18 22.25
N LYS A 156 -3.61 17.20 23.30
CA LYS A 156 -2.81 16.10 23.88
C LYS A 156 -3.36 14.69 23.64
N LEU A 157 -2.55 13.83 23.02
CA LEU A 157 -2.64 12.38 23.12
C LEU A 157 -1.31 11.85 23.68
N GLY A 158 -1.28 11.50 24.97
CA GLY A 158 -0.08 11.08 25.68
C GLY A 158 -0.08 11.53 27.14
N LEU A 159 0.36 10.63 28.04
CA LEU A 159 0.30 10.74 29.50
C LEU A 159 0.73 12.09 30.11
N GLY A 160 0.02 12.48 31.17
CA GLY A 160 0.51 13.25 32.34
C GLY A 160 1.51 14.39 32.12
N GLY A 161 1.05 15.64 32.21
CA GLY A 161 1.94 16.79 32.39
C GLY A 161 1.40 18.09 31.78
N THR A 162 1.45 19.17 32.58
CA THR A 162 1.60 20.59 32.21
C THR A 162 1.07 21.06 30.84
N SER A 163 0.04 21.89 30.85
CA SER A 163 -0.29 22.80 29.72
C SER A 163 0.29 24.18 30.05
N TRP A 164 1.48 24.51 29.54
CA TRP A 164 2.09 25.85 29.67
C TRP A 164 3.03 26.12 28.49
N LYS A 165 3.23 27.41 28.14
CA LYS A 165 4.00 27.90 26.97
C LYS A 165 3.36 27.77 25.57
N SER A 166 2.17 28.34 25.41
CA SER A 166 1.78 28.97 24.14
C SER A 166 1.02 30.30 24.37
N LYS A 167 1.63 31.19 25.16
CA LYS A 167 1.32 32.63 25.24
C LYS A 167 2.57 33.40 24.75
N LEU A 168 2.76 33.49 23.43
CA LEU A 168 3.61 34.50 22.81
C LEU A 168 3.28 34.62 21.31
N LEU A 169 3.36 35.85 20.78
CA LEU A 169 2.95 36.28 19.42
C LEU A 169 1.43 36.24 19.20
N GLY A 170 0.82 37.43 19.13
CA GLY A 170 -0.62 37.61 19.06
C GLY A 170 -1.19 37.71 17.64
N GLY A 171 -2.51 37.89 17.56
CA GLY A 171 -3.14 38.56 16.43
C GLY A 171 -3.60 37.70 15.23
N VAL A 172 -3.21 36.43 15.10
CA VAL A 172 -3.73 35.57 13.99
C VAL A 172 -4.08 34.16 14.49
N HIS A 173 -5.36 33.80 14.42
CA HIS A 173 -5.86 32.44 14.69
C HIS A 173 -5.58 31.49 13.50
N LEU A 174 -4.30 31.24 13.22
CA LEU A 174 -3.84 30.24 12.25
C LEU A 174 -4.18 28.81 12.74
N LYS A 175 -5.38 28.33 12.38
CA LYS A 175 -5.82 26.93 12.54
C LYS A 175 -5.03 26.01 11.61
N LEU A 176 -3.74 25.84 11.88
CA LEU A 176 -2.87 24.90 11.16
C LEU A 176 -3.37 23.47 11.35
N LYS A 177 -3.94 22.88 10.28
CA LYS A 177 -4.33 21.47 10.24
C LYS A 177 -3.06 20.61 10.29
N LYS A 178 -2.69 20.13 11.47
CA LYS A 178 -1.59 19.19 11.65
C LYS A 178 -2.06 17.79 11.28
N ALA A 179 -1.18 16.98 10.72
CA ALA A 179 -1.41 15.56 10.51
C ALA A 179 -0.28 14.74 11.12
N ILE A 180 -0.61 13.57 11.67
CA ILE A 180 0.32 12.70 12.40
C ILE A 180 0.10 11.25 11.97
N MET A 181 1.20 10.55 11.68
CA MET A 181 1.25 9.09 11.56
C MET A 181 2.19 8.53 12.63
N GLY A 182 1.86 7.35 13.15
CA GLY A 182 2.69 6.59 14.08
C GLY A 182 2.67 5.11 13.72
N LEU A 183 3.81 4.44 13.87
CA LEU A 183 4.01 3.06 13.45
C LEU A 183 4.86 2.31 14.50
N ASP A 184 4.34 1.21 15.03
CA ASP A 184 5.17 0.23 15.73
C ASP A 184 5.86 -0.68 14.72
N LEU A 185 7.18 -0.85 14.82
CA LEU A 185 7.98 -1.75 14.01
C LEU A 185 8.65 -2.84 14.84
N LYS A 186 8.93 -3.96 14.20
CA LYS A 186 9.75 -5.07 14.71
C LYS A 186 10.65 -5.60 13.60
N LEU A 187 11.95 -5.64 13.87
CA LEU A 187 12.94 -6.32 13.04
C LEU A 187 13.22 -7.68 13.68
N ILE A 188 13.11 -8.76 12.91
CA ILE A 188 13.20 -10.14 13.41
C ILE A 188 14.27 -10.88 12.60
N ASP A 189 15.28 -11.45 13.28
CA ASP A 189 16.21 -12.39 12.66
C ASP A 189 15.43 -13.67 12.30
N ILE A 190 15.36 -13.99 11.01
CA ILE A 190 14.57 -15.12 10.51
C ILE A 190 15.17 -16.47 10.94
N ARG A 191 16.50 -16.54 11.04
CA ARG A 191 17.28 -17.75 11.33
C ARG A 191 17.12 -18.17 12.79
N GLN A 192 17.06 -17.21 13.70
CA GLN A 192 16.95 -17.43 15.15
C GLN A 192 15.55 -17.12 15.72
N ARG A 193 14.65 -16.54 14.92
CA ARG A 193 13.33 -16.00 15.32
C ARG A 193 13.39 -14.98 16.47
N ARG A 194 14.54 -14.32 16.66
CA ARG A 194 14.75 -13.31 17.71
C ARG A 194 14.34 -11.93 17.19
N VAL A 195 13.62 -11.17 18.00
CA VAL A 195 13.40 -9.74 17.75
C VAL A 195 14.75 -9.04 17.96
N ILE A 196 15.30 -8.47 16.89
CA ILE A 196 16.54 -7.67 16.90
C ILE A 196 16.27 -6.36 17.63
N PHE A 197 15.17 -5.70 17.25
CA PHE A 197 14.72 -4.44 17.83
C PHE A 197 13.24 -4.19 17.53
N ALA A 198 12.60 -3.36 18.34
CA ALA A 198 11.26 -2.84 18.11
C ALA A 198 11.20 -1.35 18.47
N SER A 199 10.63 -0.53 17.59
CA SER A 199 10.54 0.93 17.76
C SER A 199 9.13 1.42 17.50
N ASN A 200 8.77 2.57 18.08
CA ASN A 200 7.64 3.37 17.61
C ASN A 200 8.21 4.58 16.87
N VAL A 201 7.81 4.75 15.60
CA VAL A 201 8.28 5.83 14.73
C VAL A 201 7.10 6.70 14.34
N GLU A 202 7.26 8.02 14.47
CA GLU A 202 6.23 9.00 14.11
C GLU A 202 6.65 9.88 12.93
N GLY A 203 5.67 10.28 12.11
CA GLY A 203 5.81 11.31 11.08
C GLY A 203 4.74 12.39 11.25
N LYS A 204 5.12 13.66 11.09
CA LYS A 204 4.25 14.82 11.35
C LYS A 204 4.31 15.82 10.20
N SER A 205 3.16 16.34 9.78
CA SER A 205 3.09 17.33 8.68
C SER A 205 3.84 18.63 9.00
N THR A 206 3.96 18.95 10.29
CA THR A 206 4.70 20.11 10.80
C THR A 206 6.17 19.82 11.09
N SER A 207 6.71 18.64 10.75
CA SER A 207 8.16 18.45 10.76
C SER A 207 8.76 19.30 9.63
N TRP A 208 9.52 20.31 10.03
CA TRP A 208 10.46 21.06 9.19
C TRP A 208 11.86 20.61 9.61
N GLY A 209 12.69 20.14 8.67
CA GLY A 209 14.02 19.59 8.95
C GLY A 209 14.23 18.15 8.45
N VAL A 210 13.18 17.32 8.42
CA VAL A 210 13.23 16.01 7.74
C VAL A 210 12.89 16.23 6.26
N GLY A 211 13.91 16.47 5.43
CA GLY A 211 13.77 16.64 3.99
C GLY A 211 13.31 18.03 3.52
N GLY A 212 14.00 19.09 3.95
CA GLY A 212 13.79 20.44 3.40
C GLY A 212 14.32 20.55 1.95
N HIS A 213 13.42 20.85 1.01
CA HIS A 213 13.71 21.34 -0.35
C HIS A 213 14.88 20.69 -1.14
N GLY A 214 14.76 19.40 -1.49
CA GLY A 214 15.55 18.76 -2.56
C GLY A 214 16.15 17.40 -2.20
N GLY A 215 16.12 16.43 -3.13
CA GLY A 215 16.94 15.20 -3.09
C GLY A 215 16.29 13.90 -2.57
N GLY A 216 15.26 13.97 -1.72
CA GLY A 216 14.53 12.79 -1.24
C GLY A 216 13.54 12.22 -2.26
N TRP A 217 13.42 10.89 -2.35
CA TRP A 217 12.43 10.20 -3.21
C TRP A 217 10.99 10.54 -2.77
N GLY A 218 10.38 11.61 -3.30
CA GLY A 218 9.08 12.04 -2.77
C GLY A 218 8.37 13.25 -3.35
N ARG A 219 8.74 13.75 -4.55
CA ARG A 219 7.91 14.71 -5.29
C ARG A 219 7.05 14.09 -6.40
N ASP A 220 7.53 13.02 -7.06
CA ASP A 220 6.79 12.35 -8.16
C ASP A 220 6.09 11.04 -7.76
N GLY A 221 6.50 10.40 -6.65
CA GLY A 221 5.92 9.12 -6.25
C GLY A 221 4.53 9.28 -5.66
N SER A 222 3.47 9.06 -6.45
CA SER A 222 2.06 9.06 -5.99
C SER A 222 1.85 8.17 -4.76
N LEU A 223 0.89 8.52 -3.90
CA LEU A 223 0.49 7.64 -2.80
C LEU A 223 -0.29 6.45 -3.38
N ILE A 224 0.27 5.25 -3.25
CA ILE A 224 -0.28 4.04 -3.87
C ILE A 224 -1.49 3.52 -3.06
N GLY A 225 -2.45 2.92 -3.78
CA GLY A 225 -3.53 2.13 -3.20
C GLY A 225 -4.39 2.88 -2.18
N GLY A 226 -4.54 2.30 -0.99
CA GLY A 226 -5.44 2.81 0.05
C GLY A 226 -5.06 4.20 0.61
N LEU A 227 -3.89 4.72 0.28
CA LEU A 227 -3.39 6.02 0.74
C LEU A 227 -3.55 7.15 -0.29
N GLY A 228 -3.92 6.84 -1.54
CA GLY A 228 -4.08 7.82 -2.62
C GLY A 228 -5.02 9.00 -2.30
N ILE A 229 -6.04 8.77 -1.48
CA ILE A 229 -6.98 9.81 -1.00
C ILE A 229 -6.32 10.91 -0.15
N TYR A 230 -5.08 10.72 0.29
CA TYR A 230 -4.30 11.69 1.05
C TYR A 230 -3.29 12.47 0.20
N ALA A 231 -3.23 12.23 -1.12
CA ALA A 231 -2.37 12.97 -2.03
C ALA A 231 -2.67 14.47 -1.98
N ASN A 232 -1.62 15.29 -2.03
CA ASN A 232 -1.64 16.75 -1.86
C ASN A 232 -2.22 17.24 -0.52
N THR A 233 -2.25 16.40 0.52
CA THR A 233 -2.72 16.79 1.87
C THR A 233 -1.58 16.84 2.90
N PRO A 234 -1.77 17.50 4.07
CA PRO A 234 -0.84 17.39 5.19
C PRO A 234 -0.57 15.94 5.63
N MET A 235 -1.51 15.02 5.41
CA MET A 235 -1.35 13.61 5.78
C MET A 235 -0.35 12.89 4.88
N GLU A 236 -0.26 13.22 3.58
CA GLU A 236 0.83 12.74 2.72
C GLU A 236 2.19 13.10 3.30
N LYS A 237 2.38 14.37 3.68
CA LYS A 237 3.65 14.80 4.27
C LYS A 237 3.95 14.03 5.57
N ALA A 238 2.94 13.75 6.40
CA ALA A 238 3.11 12.92 7.60
C ALA A 238 3.50 11.47 7.26
N ILE A 239 2.90 10.86 6.23
CA ILE A 239 3.22 9.51 5.73
C ILE A 239 4.67 9.46 5.20
N ARG A 240 5.08 10.41 4.34
CA ARG A 240 6.43 10.48 3.78
C ARG A 240 7.50 10.68 4.86
N VAL A 241 7.27 11.59 5.81
CA VAL A 241 8.17 11.78 6.96
C VAL A 241 8.25 10.51 7.80
N CYS A 242 7.12 9.80 8.02
CA CYS A 242 7.12 8.54 8.74
C CYS A 242 7.97 7.48 8.02
N LEU A 243 7.80 7.31 6.70
CA LEU A 243 8.57 6.36 5.89
C LEU A 243 10.07 6.64 5.93
N ASN A 244 10.48 7.90 5.78
CA ASN A 244 11.89 8.29 5.86
C ASN A 244 12.48 7.95 7.24
N ASN A 245 11.82 8.39 8.32
CA ASN A 245 12.23 8.10 9.70
C ASN A 245 12.32 6.59 9.95
N VAL A 246 11.44 5.79 9.35
CA VAL A 246 11.45 4.32 9.45
C VAL A 246 12.66 3.72 8.75
N VAL A 247 12.97 4.15 7.52
CA VAL A 247 14.13 3.66 6.77
C VAL A 247 15.43 4.03 7.48
N GLU A 248 15.53 5.25 8.01
CA GLU A 248 16.66 5.70 8.83
C GLU A 248 16.80 4.87 10.13
N GLU A 249 15.70 4.65 10.86
CA GLU A 249 15.70 3.83 12.08
C GLU A 249 16.13 2.38 11.79
N ILE A 250 15.65 1.77 10.70
CA ILE A 250 16.11 0.45 10.26
C ILE A 250 17.61 0.48 9.95
N ALA A 251 18.08 1.48 9.20
CA ALA A 251 19.48 1.62 8.80
C ALA A 251 20.43 1.86 9.99
N ASN A 252 19.95 2.51 11.04
CA ASN A 252 20.73 2.85 12.24
C ASN A 252 20.68 1.74 13.31
N LYS A 253 19.58 1.01 13.43
CA LYS A 253 19.37 -0.02 14.48
C LYS A 253 19.76 -1.42 14.05
N LEU A 254 19.85 -1.70 12.75
CA LEU A 254 20.26 -3.02 12.27
C LEU A 254 21.77 -3.22 12.49
N PRO A 255 22.23 -4.26 13.21
CA PRO A 255 23.65 -4.45 13.49
C PRO A 255 24.50 -4.66 12.22
N SER A 256 25.77 -4.25 12.27
CA SER A 256 26.74 -4.38 11.18
C SER A 256 26.87 -5.82 10.65
N SER A 257 26.65 -6.83 11.48
CA SER A 257 26.69 -8.26 11.13
C SER A 257 25.62 -8.71 10.10
N TYR A 258 24.58 -7.92 9.87
CA TYR A 258 23.57 -8.18 8.82
C TYR A 258 23.97 -7.56 7.47
N TYR A 259 24.86 -6.57 7.46
CA TYR A 259 25.40 -5.96 6.26
C TYR A 259 26.56 -6.82 5.72
N ARG A 260 26.19 -7.90 5.00
CA ARG A 260 27.13 -8.96 4.57
C ARG A 260 27.08 -9.31 3.08
N TYR A 261 26.25 -8.62 2.28
CA TYR A 261 26.06 -8.93 0.85
C TYR A 261 26.68 -7.86 -0.04
N LYS A 262 27.66 -8.22 -0.87
CA LYS A 262 28.29 -7.26 -1.81
C LYS A 262 27.30 -6.86 -2.90
N GLY A 263 27.07 -5.55 -3.06
CA GLY A 263 26.04 -5.03 -3.95
C GLY A 263 26.38 -5.14 -5.43
N LYS A 264 25.92 -6.19 -6.12
CA LYS A 264 25.76 -6.28 -7.60
C LYS A 264 25.02 -7.55 -8.09
N GLY A 265 24.14 -8.14 -7.27
CA GLY A 265 23.41 -9.37 -7.66
C GLY A 265 24.29 -10.63 -7.80
N GLN A 266 25.49 -10.61 -7.24
CA GLN A 266 26.38 -11.78 -7.20
C GLN A 266 25.80 -12.84 -6.25
N TYR A 267 25.21 -13.90 -6.81
CA TYR A 267 24.80 -15.09 -6.06
C TYR A 267 25.99 -15.68 -5.31
N THR A 268 26.08 -15.44 -4.00
CA THR A 268 27.06 -16.13 -3.16
C THR A 268 26.65 -17.60 -3.06
N LYS A 269 27.45 -18.53 -3.64
CA LYS A 269 27.28 -20.00 -3.55
C LYS A 269 27.23 -20.56 -2.11
N GLN A 270 27.40 -19.70 -1.11
CA GLN A 270 27.61 -20.01 0.29
C GLN A 270 26.36 -20.53 1.04
N TYR A 271 25.16 -20.49 0.43
CA TYR A 271 23.94 -21.06 1.04
C TYR A 271 23.77 -22.57 0.79
N GLY A 272 24.59 -23.19 -0.08
CA GLY A 272 24.49 -24.61 -0.41
C GLY A 272 25.49 -25.54 0.31
N GLN A 273 26.69 -25.04 0.69
CA GLN A 273 27.76 -25.93 1.16
C GLN A 273 27.64 -26.33 2.64
N ASN A 274 27.06 -25.50 3.51
CA ASN A 274 27.03 -25.75 4.97
C ASN A 274 25.92 -26.72 5.44
N GLN A 275 25.08 -27.24 4.55
CA GLN A 275 24.05 -28.24 4.89
C GLN A 275 24.48 -29.68 4.52
N ALA A 276 25.45 -29.84 3.62
CA ALA A 276 25.91 -31.16 3.15
C ALA A 276 26.79 -31.94 4.16
N GLN A 277 27.21 -31.32 5.26
CA GLN A 277 28.04 -31.95 6.31
C GLN A 277 27.27 -32.26 7.61
N GLY A 278 25.96 -31.99 7.67
CA GLY A 278 25.16 -32.10 8.90
C GLY A 278 24.32 -33.36 9.06
N GLN A 279 24.30 -34.28 8.08
CA GLN A 279 23.32 -35.40 8.03
C GLN A 279 23.89 -36.81 8.27
N THR A 280 25.15 -36.95 8.69
CA THR A 280 25.79 -38.27 8.86
C THR A 280 25.84 -38.79 10.30
N GLN A 281 25.23 -38.12 11.28
CA GLN A 281 25.25 -38.54 12.69
C GLN A 281 23.92 -38.28 13.43
N GLN A 282 22.88 -39.06 13.10
CA GLN A 282 21.87 -39.51 14.09
C GLN A 282 20.95 -40.59 13.50
N ALA A 283 21.52 -41.79 13.34
CA ALA A 283 20.78 -43.04 13.34
C ALA A 283 21.36 -43.92 14.46
N SER A 284 20.52 -44.78 15.05
CA SER A 284 20.80 -45.63 16.23
C SER A 284 20.82 -44.91 17.58
N GLN A 285 19.70 -44.97 18.31
CA GLN A 285 19.52 -45.94 19.41
C GLN A 285 18.07 -45.95 19.93
N THR A 286 17.65 -47.06 20.53
CA THR A 286 16.25 -47.43 20.75
C THR A 286 16.02 -47.90 22.20
N VAL A 287 14.81 -47.66 22.75
CA VAL A 287 14.26 -48.20 24.03
C VAL A 287 15.01 -47.68 25.29
N SER A 288 14.37 -47.13 26.34
CA SER A 288 13.36 -47.80 27.16
C SER A 288 12.51 -46.85 28.04
N GLN A 289 11.26 -47.25 28.33
CA GLN A 289 10.49 -46.73 29.48
C GLN A 289 10.95 -47.38 30.79
N PRO A 290 10.65 -46.75 31.95
CA PRO A 290 9.56 -47.28 32.77
C PRO A 290 8.62 -46.19 33.34
N ALA A 291 7.56 -46.63 34.03
CA ALA A 291 6.37 -45.82 34.34
C ALA A 291 6.23 -45.36 35.81
N ARG A 292 5.40 -44.33 35.99
CA ARG A 292 4.62 -43.95 37.19
C ARG A 292 5.33 -43.84 38.56
N ARG A 293 5.16 -42.67 39.18
CA ARG A 293 4.38 -42.54 40.44
C ARG A 293 3.84 -41.11 40.63
N SER A 294 2.81 -41.02 41.47
CA SER A 294 1.98 -39.84 41.73
C SER A 294 2.25 -39.26 43.11
N SER A 295 2.28 -37.94 43.24
CA SER A 295 2.00 -37.23 44.50
C SER A 295 1.61 -35.77 44.26
N SER A 296 0.47 -35.36 44.81
CA SER A 296 0.02 -33.97 44.84
C SER A 296 0.22 -33.39 46.24
N PRO A 297 0.65 -32.13 46.39
CA PRO A 297 0.39 -31.32 47.58
C PRO A 297 -0.83 -30.39 47.40
N PRO A 298 -1.38 -29.81 48.49
CA PRO A 298 -2.79 -29.44 48.55
C PRO A 298 -3.11 -27.99 48.17
N ALA A 299 -4.42 -27.72 47.99
CA ALA A 299 -4.96 -26.41 47.68
C ALA A 299 -4.96 -25.46 48.89
N ALA A 300 -4.64 -24.19 48.64
CA ALA A 300 -5.02 -23.05 49.48
C ALA A 300 -6.12 -22.26 48.75
N ALA A 301 -7.12 -21.79 49.50
CA ALA A 301 -8.34 -21.21 48.92
C ALA A 301 -8.14 -19.76 48.44
N GLU A 302 -8.67 -19.44 47.26
CA GLU A 302 -8.73 -18.07 46.72
C GLU A 302 -10.18 -17.65 46.46
N LYS A 303 -10.50 -16.37 46.66
CA LYS A 303 -11.86 -15.80 46.61
C LYS A 303 -12.51 -15.94 45.21
N PRO A 304 -13.85 -16.00 45.13
CA PRO A 304 -14.55 -16.24 43.86
C PRO A 304 -14.32 -15.10 42.85
N ALA A 305 -13.61 -15.40 41.77
CA ALA A 305 -13.49 -14.52 40.61
C ALA A 305 -14.82 -14.43 39.84
N ALA A 306 -15.16 -13.23 39.37
CA ALA A 306 -16.39 -12.98 38.64
C ALA A 306 -16.46 -13.80 37.33
N ALA A 307 -17.67 -14.25 36.99
CA ALA A 307 -17.92 -15.12 35.84
C ALA A 307 -17.34 -14.54 34.52
N PRO A 308 -16.68 -15.37 33.68
CA PRO A 308 -16.01 -14.89 32.48
C PRO A 308 -17.03 -14.32 31.49
N LYS A 309 -16.87 -13.02 31.14
CA LYS A 309 -17.64 -12.39 30.07
C LYS A 309 -17.44 -13.18 28.77
N ARG A 310 -18.53 -13.75 28.24
CA ARG A 310 -18.54 -14.50 26.98
C ARG A 310 -18.21 -13.56 25.80
N THR A 311 -16.93 -13.45 25.45
CA THR A 311 -16.49 -12.68 24.28
C THR A 311 -16.93 -13.36 22.99
N ILE A 312 -17.94 -12.81 22.33
CA ILE A 312 -18.37 -13.25 21.00
C ILE A 312 -17.28 -12.94 19.98
N ARG A 313 -16.45 -13.94 19.64
CA ARG A 313 -15.53 -13.86 18.50
C ARG A 313 -16.32 -13.94 17.19
N ARG A 314 -16.68 -12.78 16.63
CA ARG A 314 -17.20 -12.70 15.25
C ARG A 314 -16.02 -12.93 14.29
N GLY A 315 -16.14 -13.88 13.38
CA GLY A 315 -15.13 -14.09 12.34
C GLY A 315 -15.04 -12.86 11.41
N GLY A 316 -13.82 -12.38 11.16
CA GLY A 316 -13.55 -11.34 10.17
C GLY A 316 -13.71 -11.86 8.73
N CYS A 317 -13.17 -11.12 7.75
CA CYS A 317 -13.15 -11.57 6.37
C CYS A 317 -12.44 -12.94 6.27
N ASP A 318 -13.20 -13.96 5.88
CA ASP A 318 -12.71 -15.34 5.67
C ASP A 318 -12.73 -15.75 4.19
N PHE A 319 -12.74 -14.75 3.30
CA PHE A 319 -12.55 -14.91 1.86
C PHE A 319 -11.13 -15.44 1.59
N VAL A 320 -11.04 -16.36 0.64
CA VAL A 320 -9.78 -16.90 0.12
C VAL A 320 -9.91 -16.83 -1.41
N PRO A 321 -9.10 -16.01 -2.12
CA PRO A 321 -9.13 -15.95 -3.57
C PRO A 321 -8.93 -17.33 -4.21
N GLY A 322 -9.55 -17.56 -5.37
CA GLY A 322 -9.26 -18.73 -6.19
C GLY A 322 -7.82 -18.68 -6.70
N GLN A 323 -7.08 -19.78 -6.53
CA GLN A 323 -5.67 -19.87 -6.86
C GLN A 323 -5.43 -19.96 -8.37
N LYS A 324 -6.31 -20.62 -9.13
CA LYS A 324 -6.16 -20.76 -10.58
C LYS A 324 -7.15 -19.85 -11.29
N THR A 325 -6.68 -18.75 -11.87
CA THR A 325 -7.51 -17.91 -12.75
C THR A 325 -8.09 -18.77 -13.88
N LEU A 326 -9.41 -18.70 -14.06
CA LEU A 326 -10.14 -19.33 -15.18
C LEU A 326 -10.38 -18.31 -16.29
N TRP A 327 -10.58 -17.04 -15.91
CA TRP A 327 -10.78 -15.90 -16.81
C TRP A 327 -10.58 -14.60 -16.03
N ILE A 328 -10.09 -13.58 -16.71
CA ILE A 328 -9.91 -12.23 -16.16
C ILE A 328 -10.12 -11.20 -17.27
N ASP A 329 -10.69 -10.06 -16.90
CA ASP A 329 -10.69 -8.83 -17.68
C ASP A 329 -9.81 -7.80 -16.95
N ASP A 330 -8.56 -7.69 -17.39
CA ASP A 330 -7.56 -6.77 -16.85
C ASP A 330 -7.42 -5.48 -17.68
N LEU A 331 -8.20 -5.36 -18.75
CA LEU A 331 -8.19 -4.25 -19.72
C LEU A 331 -6.82 -4.05 -20.42
N SER A 332 -5.91 -5.02 -20.37
CA SER A 332 -4.54 -4.87 -20.89
C SER A 332 -4.53 -4.55 -22.40
N GLU A 333 -5.33 -5.25 -23.19
CA GLU A 333 -5.47 -5.10 -24.64
C GLU A 333 -6.40 -3.94 -25.07
N ASP A 334 -7.15 -3.34 -24.15
CA ASP A 334 -8.20 -2.35 -24.47
C ASP A 334 -7.66 -0.93 -24.76
N GLU A 335 -8.24 -0.25 -25.74
CA GLU A 335 -7.89 1.14 -26.08
C GLU A 335 -8.72 2.16 -25.28
N VAL A 336 -8.09 3.25 -24.84
CA VAL A 336 -8.79 4.32 -24.09
C VAL A 336 -9.68 5.12 -25.03
N GLY A 337 -10.95 5.28 -24.68
CA GLY A 337 -12.01 5.85 -25.50
C GLY A 337 -12.89 4.79 -26.18
N GLU A 338 -12.44 3.53 -26.26
CA GLU A 338 -13.18 2.45 -26.93
C GLU A 338 -14.06 1.64 -25.97
N PHE A 339 -15.00 0.90 -26.54
CA PHE A 339 -15.85 -0.03 -25.79
C PHE A 339 -15.02 -1.28 -25.37
N PRO A 340 -15.11 -1.74 -24.10
CA PRO A 340 -14.25 -2.82 -23.60
C PRO A 340 -14.42 -4.15 -24.36
N PHE A 341 -13.34 -4.57 -25.03
CA PHE A 341 -13.26 -5.70 -25.96
C PHE A 341 -13.68 -7.03 -25.34
N ASN A 342 -13.31 -7.30 -24.09
CA ASN A 342 -13.68 -8.53 -23.38
C ASN A 342 -15.14 -8.56 -22.89
N ASN A 343 -15.96 -7.58 -23.27
CA ASN A 343 -17.36 -7.48 -22.89
C ASN A 343 -18.29 -7.45 -24.11
N LYS A 344 -19.57 -7.71 -23.87
CA LYS A 344 -20.68 -7.49 -24.80
C LYS A 344 -21.61 -6.44 -24.19
N LEU A 345 -21.99 -5.45 -25.01
CA LEU A 345 -23.06 -4.52 -24.69
C LEU A 345 -24.43 -5.20 -24.76
N ASP A 346 -25.26 -5.01 -23.73
CA ASP A 346 -26.69 -5.35 -23.77
C ASP A 346 -27.52 -4.05 -23.81
N THR A 347 -27.27 -3.15 -22.86
CA THR A 347 -27.85 -1.78 -22.80
C THR A 347 -26.90 -0.81 -22.10
N GLY A 348 -27.02 0.49 -22.37
CA GLY A 348 -26.24 1.54 -21.70
C GLY A 348 -25.07 2.07 -22.56
N ASN A 349 -24.21 2.90 -21.96
CA ASN A 349 -23.02 3.47 -22.58
C ASN A 349 -21.79 3.20 -21.70
N PHE A 350 -20.75 2.61 -22.30
CA PHE A 350 -19.53 2.20 -21.64
C PHE A 350 -18.31 2.46 -22.51
N GLU A 351 -17.27 3.03 -21.92
CA GLU A 351 -15.97 3.28 -22.55
C GLU A 351 -14.84 2.94 -21.58
N VAL A 352 -13.67 2.61 -22.11
CA VAL A 352 -12.45 2.40 -21.30
C VAL A 352 -11.77 3.75 -21.10
N VAL A 353 -11.45 4.08 -19.85
CA VAL A 353 -10.80 5.35 -19.46
C VAL A 353 -9.52 5.08 -18.67
N ASP A 354 -8.55 5.99 -18.77
CA ASP A 354 -7.44 6.05 -17.82
C ASP A 354 -7.84 6.87 -16.57
N ILE A 355 -7.60 6.32 -15.39
CA ILE A 355 -7.71 7.04 -14.12
C ILE A 355 -6.41 6.88 -13.32
N GLY A 356 -5.40 7.68 -13.69
CA GLY A 356 -4.15 7.79 -12.95
C GLY A 356 -3.12 6.72 -13.33
N GLY A 357 -3.08 6.34 -14.61
CA GLY A 357 -2.21 5.29 -15.15
C GLY A 357 -2.78 3.88 -15.06
N GLU A 358 -4.05 3.75 -14.67
CA GLU A 358 -4.77 2.47 -14.64
C GLU A 358 -6.07 2.57 -15.46
N LYS A 359 -6.37 1.55 -16.26
CA LYS A 359 -7.60 1.49 -17.05
C LYS A 359 -8.81 1.10 -16.18
N TRP A 360 -9.97 1.64 -16.54
CA TRP A 360 -11.29 1.35 -15.96
C TRP A 360 -12.35 1.34 -17.04
N ILE A 361 -13.38 0.50 -16.89
CA ILE A 361 -14.62 0.65 -17.65
C ILE A 361 -15.45 1.73 -16.96
N MET A 362 -15.75 2.82 -17.67
CA MET A 362 -16.64 3.89 -17.23
C MET A 362 -18.04 3.66 -17.79
N ALA A 363 -19.05 3.61 -16.91
CA ALA A 363 -20.46 3.67 -17.28
C ALA A 363 -20.99 5.10 -17.11
N THR A 364 -21.45 5.71 -18.21
CA THR A 364 -22.06 7.04 -18.23
C THR A 364 -23.59 7.02 -18.30
N THR A 365 -24.20 5.83 -18.35
CA THR A 365 -25.66 5.62 -18.21
C THR A 365 -25.95 4.35 -17.43
N ASP A 366 -27.17 4.22 -16.91
CA ASP A 366 -27.65 2.94 -16.36
C ASP A 366 -27.74 1.92 -17.49
N GLY A 367 -27.37 0.66 -17.22
CA GLY A 367 -27.17 -0.31 -18.30
C GLY A 367 -26.78 -1.70 -17.82
N LYS A 368 -26.35 -2.51 -18.78
CA LYS A 368 -25.95 -3.90 -18.57
C LYS A 368 -24.81 -4.28 -19.51
N LEU A 369 -23.68 -4.62 -18.89
CA LEU A 369 -22.50 -5.15 -19.54
C LEU A 369 -22.40 -6.66 -19.27
N ILE A 370 -22.07 -7.44 -20.29
CA ILE A 370 -21.97 -8.91 -20.20
C ILE A 370 -20.53 -9.32 -20.52
N PRO A 371 -19.72 -9.69 -19.52
CA PRO A 371 -18.37 -10.22 -19.74
C PRO A 371 -18.38 -11.46 -20.66
N LYS A 372 -17.48 -11.49 -21.66
CA LYS A 372 -17.37 -12.58 -22.66
C LYS A 372 -16.65 -13.80 -22.06
N THR A 373 -17.21 -14.38 -21.00
CA THR A 373 -16.65 -15.55 -20.29
C THR A 373 -16.68 -16.85 -21.11
N GLY A 374 -17.12 -16.83 -22.37
CA GLY A 374 -17.21 -18.02 -23.22
C GLY A 374 -18.00 -19.16 -22.57
N LYS A 375 -17.53 -20.40 -22.79
CA LYS A 375 -18.10 -21.64 -22.20
C LYS A 375 -17.25 -22.18 -21.06
N ILE A 376 -16.83 -21.32 -20.12
CA ILE A 376 -16.06 -21.76 -18.95
C ILE A 376 -16.88 -22.72 -18.11
N LYS A 377 -16.33 -23.92 -17.89
CA LYS A 377 -16.86 -24.87 -16.91
C LYS A 377 -16.38 -24.47 -15.52
N LEU A 378 -17.26 -23.85 -14.73
CA LEU A 378 -16.97 -23.55 -13.33
C LEU A 378 -16.82 -24.86 -12.53
N PRO A 379 -15.75 -25.05 -11.73
CA PRO A 379 -15.61 -26.17 -10.83
C PRO A 379 -16.43 -25.97 -9.54
N ASP A 380 -16.59 -27.02 -8.74
CA ASP A 380 -17.30 -27.00 -7.45
C ASP A 380 -16.89 -25.88 -6.50
N LYS A 381 -15.61 -25.45 -6.56
CA LYS A 381 -15.05 -24.36 -5.76
C LYS A 381 -14.49 -23.26 -6.65
N TYR A 382 -15.03 -22.05 -6.54
CA TYR A 382 -14.54 -20.90 -7.29
C TYR A 382 -14.79 -19.57 -6.57
N THR A 383 -14.07 -18.54 -7.00
CA THR A 383 -14.31 -17.15 -6.65
C THR A 383 -14.67 -16.32 -7.88
N VAL A 384 -15.45 -15.28 -7.63
CA VAL A 384 -15.75 -14.21 -8.61
C VAL A 384 -15.45 -12.89 -7.92
N GLU A 385 -14.67 -12.03 -8.58
CA GLU A 385 -14.21 -10.76 -8.04
C GLU A 385 -14.48 -9.65 -9.06
N LEU A 386 -14.81 -8.45 -8.58
CA LEU A 386 -15.03 -7.24 -9.38
C LEU A 386 -14.66 -6.01 -8.54
N ASP A 387 -13.86 -5.11 -9.08
CA ASP A 387 -13.59 -3.82 -8.46
C ASP A 387 -14.54 -2.76 -9.02
N ILE A 388 -15.11 -1.94 -8.15
CA ILE A 388 -15.89 -0.76 -8.51
C ILE A 388 -15.27 0.49 -7.85
N TYR A 389 -15.32 1.65 -8.49
CA TYR A 389 -14.86 2.91 -7.91
C TYR A 389 -16.02 3.89 -7.76
N ASN A 390 -16.36 4.20 -6.51
CA ASN A 390 -17.36 5.21 -6.16
C ASN A 390 -16.72 6.59 -6.17
N SER A 391 -17.04 7.39 -7.19
CA SER A 391 -16.47 8.70 -7.46
C SER A 391 -17.05 9.83 -6.58
N THR A 392 -18.27 9.64 -6.04
CA THR A 392 -19.09 10.71 -5.43
C THR A 392 -19.13 10.67 -3.90
N GLY A 393 -19.13 9.48 -3.30
CA GLY A 393 -19.32 9.28 -1.85
C GLY A 393 -20.67 9.80 -1.30
N ALA A 394 -21.67 10.02 -2.16
CA ALA A 394 -22.96 10.60 -1.80
C ALA A 394 -24.05 9.53 -1.57
N SER A 395 -25.15 9.90 -0.91
CA SER A 395 -26.32 9.03 -0.74
C SER A 395 -27.06 8.71 -2.05
N ASN A 396 -26.82 9.50 -3.10
CA ASN A 396 -27.28 9.28 -4.48
C ASN A 396 -26.12 8.91 -5.43
N ALA A 397 -25.09 8.23 -4.91
CA ALA A 397 -24.07 7.62 -5.75
C ALA A 397 -24.69 6.56 -6.69
N PRO A 398 -24.19 6.43 -7.93
CA PRO A 398 -24.42 5.25 -8.75
C PRO A 398 -24.09 3.96 -8.01
N TYR A 399 -24.76 2.88 -8.39
CA TYR A 399 -24.69 1.58 -7.75
C TYR A 399 -24.58 0.43 -8.75
N CYS A 400 -24.19 -0.76 -8.28
CA CYS A 400 -23.80 -1.88 -9.14
C CYS A 400 -24.45 -3.20 -8.70
N SER A 401 -25.09 -3.90 -9.63
CA SER A 401 -25.44 -5.31 -9.46
C SER A 401 -24.44 -6.19 -10.21
N LEU A 402 -23.73 -7.07 -9.50
CA LEU A 402 -23.06 -8.22 -10.10
C LEU A 402 -24.04 -9.39 -10.09
N ARG A 403 -24.60 -9.73 -11.26
CA ARG A 403 -25.58 -10.80 -11.41
C ARG A 403 -25.01 -12.05 -12.04
N LEU A 404 -25.57 -13.19 -11.65
CA LEU A 404 -25.23 -14.51 -12.13
C LEU A 404 -26.48 -15.18 -12.72
N TRP A 405 -26.32 -15.78 -13.88
CA TRP A 405 -27.40 -16.36 -14.69
C TRP A 405 -27.10 -17.81 -15.04
N ASP A 406 -28.11 -18.67 -15.09
CA ASP A 406 -27.95 -20.05 -15.58
C ASP A 406 -27.82 -20.12 -17.11
N ALA A 407 -27.63 -21.34 -17.63
CA ALA A 407 -27.54 -21.59 -19.07
C ALA A 407 -28.85 -21.33 -19.87
N LYS A 408 -29.97 -21.05 -19.18
CA LYS A 408 -31.26 -20.66 -19.77
C LYS A 408 -31.55 -19.17 -19.55
N HIS A 409 -30.54 -18.38 -19.16
CA HIS A 409 -30.63 -16.96 -18.79
C HIS A 409 -31.62 -16.67 -17.65
N LYS A 410 -31.91 -17.65 -16.78
CA LYS A 410 -32.65 -17.41 -15.54
C LYS A 410 -31.71 -16.80 -14.49
N HIS A 411 -32.18 -15.75 -13.83
CA HIS A 411 -31.45 -15.10 -12.75
C HIS A 411 -31.24 -16.05 -11.55
N LEU A 412 -29.98 -16.28 -11.18
CA LEU A 412 -29.59 -17.13 -10.05
C LEU A 412 -29.23 -16.33 -8.80
N ALA A 413 -28.41 -15.28 -8.93
CA ALA A 413 -27.99 -14.48 -7.78
C ALA A 413 -27.63 -13.04 -8.17
N ASN A 414 -27.78 -12.13 -7.20
CA ASN A 414 -27.31 -10.75 -7.29
C ASN A 414 -26.44 -10.42 -6.07
N LEU A 415 -25.20 -9.99 -6.29
CA LEU A 415 -24.43 -9.22 -5.32
C LEU A 415 -24.58 -7.74 -5.64
N HIS A 416 -25.43 -7.08 -4.87
CA HIS A 416 -25.84 -5.71 -5.09
C HIS A 416 -25.07 -4.78 -4.14
N TYR A 417 -24.16 -3.98 -4.67
CA TYR A 417 -23.59 -2.82 -3.98
C TYR A 417 -24.49 -1.63 -4.26
N PHE A 418 -24.95 -0.92 -3.23
CA PHE A 418 -25.78 0.28 -3.39
C PHE A 418 -25.29 1.45 -2.53
N SER A 419 -25.79 2.65 -2.82
CA SER A 419 -25.26 3.93 -2.33
C SER A 419 -25.22 4.11 -0.82
N TYR A 420 -25.77 3.18 -0.03
CA TYR A 420 -25.74 3.17 1.43
C TYR A 420 -25.52 1.77 2.03
N GLY A 421 -25.06 0.79 1.27
CA GLY A 421 -24.91 -0.58 1.76
C GLY A 421 -24.72 -1.64 0.68
N ALA A 422 -25.00 -2.88 1.04
CA ALA A 422 -25.03 -3.98 0.08
C ALA A 422 -26.03 -5.07 0.47
N SER A 423 -26.51 -5.82 -0.53
CA SER A 423 -27.32 -7.02 -0.34
C SER A 423 -26.82 -8.18 -1.19
N PHE A 424 -27.20 -9.39 -0.78
CA PHE A 424 -27.03 -10.60 -1.57
C PHE A 424 -28.33 -11.39 -1.62
N ASP A 425 -28.78 -11.63 -2.84
CA ASP A 425 -30.01 -12.33 -3.18
C ASP A 425 -29.66 -13.61 -3.96
N LEU A 426 -30.28 -14.72 -3.60
CA LEU A 426 -30.11 -16.02 -4.26
C LEU A 426 -31.49 -16.61 -4.59
N LYS A 427 -31.71 -16.94 -5.86
CA LYS A 427 -32.95 -17.53 -6.40
C LYS A 427 -34.21 -16.73 -6.01
N GLY A 428 -34.10 -15.39 -6.02
CA GLY A 428 -35.18 -14.46 -5.68
C GLY A 428 -35.42 -14.24 -4.17
N LYS A 429 -34.59 -14.82 -3.30
CA LYS A 429 -34.67 -14.64 -1.84
C LYS A 429 -33.43 -13.90 -1.33
N GLY A 430 -33.65 -12.88 -0.49
CA GLY A 430 -32.57 -12.17 0.19
C GLY A 430 -31.97 -13.00 1.33
N TYR A 431 -30.64 -13.08 1.37
CA TYR A 431 -29.87 -13.79 2.40
C TYR A 431 -28.90 -12.90 3.19
N GLY A 432 -28.72 -11.66 2.75
CA GLY A 432 -28.00 -10.64 3.51
C GLY A 432 -28.34 -9.26 3.00
N ARG A 433 -28.55 -8.32 3.91
CA ARG A 433 -28.60 -6.89 3.63
C ARG A 433 -27.89 -6.18 4.76
N LYS A 434 -27.03 -5.22 4.42
CA LYS A 434 -26.30 -4.40 5.38
C LYS A 434 -26.32 -2.95 4.93
N ASP A 435 -27.07 -2.12 5.65
CA ASP A 435 -26.95 -0.68 5.52
C ASP A 435 -25.69 -0.23 6.31
N MET A 436 -24.81 0.54 5.66
CA MET A 436 -23.45 0.78 6.14
C MET A 436 -23.00 2.21 5.87
N LYS A 437 -23.21 3.10 6.86
CA LYS A 437 -22.86 4.54 6.79
C LYS A 437 -21.38 4.84 6.50
N THR A 438 -20.48 3.86 6.61
CA THR A 438 -19.04 3.98 6.29
C THR A 438 -18.67 3.42 4.91
N PHE A 439 -19.59 2.77 4.21
CA PHE A 439 -19.38 2.20 2.86
C PHE A 439 -19.52 3.24 1.74
N HIS A 440 -19.92 4.47 2.07
CA HIS A 440 -20.00 5.62 1.18
C HIS A 440 -18.64 6.29 0.95
N ALA A 441 -17.53 5.67 1.36
CA ALA A 441 -16.22 6.28 1.19
C ALA A 441 -15.88 6.37 -0.30
N LYS A 442 -15.60 7.57 -0.80
CA LYS A 442 -15.04 7.74 -2.15
C LYS A 442 -13.78 6.88 -2.27
N GLY A 443 -13.75 5.94 -3.21
CA GLY A 443 -12.72 4.91 -3.25
C GLY A 443 -13.15 3.65 -4.00
N VAL A 444 -12.21 2.72 -4.11
CA VAL A 444 -12.41 1.42 -4.73
C VAL A 444 -13.04 0.48 -3.70
N HIS A 445 -14.07 -0.24 -4.11
CA HIS A 445 -14.70 -1.32 -3.35
C HIS A 445 -14.62 -2.63 -4.13
N HIS A 446 -14.41 -3.73 -3.40
CA HIS A 446 -14.19 -5.06 -3.97
C HIS A 446 -15.43 -5.93 -3.77
N LEU A 447 -16.20 -6.18 -4.83
CA LEU A 447 -17.30 -7.14 -4.85
C LEU A 447 -16.71 -8.54 -4.98
N ARG A 448 -17.00 -9.44 -4.04
CA ARG A 448 -16.43 -10.79 -4.02
C ARG A 448 -17.45 -11.86 -3.68
N LEU A 449 -17.47 -12.93 -4.47
CA LEU A 449 -18.17 -14.18 -4.19
C LEU A 449 -17.16 -15.31 -4.02
N MET A 450 -17.38 -16.15 -3.01
CA MET A 450 -16.68 -17.42 -2.83
C MET A 450 -17.72 -18.52 -2.71
N VAL A 451 -17.63 -19.49 -3.63
CA VAL A 451 -18.63 -20.54 -3.82
C VAL A 451 -17.97 -21.89 -3.58
N ASN A 452 -18.64 -22.75 -2.81
CA ASN A 452 -18.32 -24.16 -2.65
C ASN A 452 -19.63 -24.96 -2.46
N PRO A 453 -19.64 -26.31 -2.54
CA PRO A 453 -20.87 -27.10 -2.43
C PRO A 453 -21.63 -26.95 -1.10
N ARG A 454 -20.97 -26.48 -0.04
CA ARG A 454 -21.56 -26.27 1.29
C ARG A 454 -22.07 -24.85 1.49
N ALA A 455 -21.54 -23.85 0.79
CA ALA A 455 -21.96 -22.45 0.96
C ALA A 455 -21.59 -21.52 -0.20
N ILE A 456 -22.43 -20.50 -0.41
CA ILE A 456 -22.06 -19.26 -1.12
C ILE A 456 -21.80 -18.18 -0.07
N LYS A 457 -20.65 -17.52 -0.15
CA LYS A 457 -20.34 -16.34 0.67
C LYS A 457 -20.13 -15.13 -0.22
N ALA A 458 -20.81 -14.04 0.14
CA ALA A 458 -20.71 -12.77 -0.54
C ALA A 458 -20.05 -11.74 0.39
N TYR A 459 -19.14 -10.95 -0.15
CA TYR A 459 -18.40 -9.91 0.55
C TYR A 459 -18.40 -8.63 -0.30
N ILE A 460 -18.41 -7.48 0.38
CA ILE A 460 -17.85 -6.26 -0.17
C ILE A 460 -16.67 -5.87 0.73
N ASP A 461 -15.52 -5.56 0.15
CA ASP A 461 -14.26 -5.31 0.86
C ASP A 461 -13.94 -6.45 1.85
N ASP A 462 -13.75 -6.11 3.13
CA ASP A 462 -13.56 -7.05 4.23
C ASP A 462 -14.88 -7.46 4.91
N THR A 463 -16.02 -6.97 4.43
CA THR A 463 -17.34 -7.20 5.05
C THR A 463 -18.11 -8.29 4.34
N ARG A 464 -18.24 -9.46 4.99
CA ARG A 464 -19.15 -10.52 4.56
C ARG A 464 -20.60 -10.04 4.61
N ILE A 465 -21.26 -9.91 3.47
CA ILE A 465 -22.68 -9.53 3.34
C ILE A 465 -23.58 -10.72 3.63
N ALA A 466 -23.27 -11.89 3.06
CA ALA A 466 -24.03 -13.12 3.24
C ALA A 466 -23.13 -14.36 3.38
N ASN A 467 -23.68 -15.40 3.99
CA ASN A 467 -23.11 -16.74 4.08
C ASN A 467 -24.29 -17.73 3.99
N VAL A 468 -24.61 -18.16 2.77
CA VAL A 468 -25.75 -19.01 2.46
C VAL A 468 -25.30 -20.47 2.50
N PRO A 469 -25.66 -21.26 3.53
CA PRO A 469 -25.37 -22.68 3.54
C PRO A 469 -26.26 -23.42 2.53
N ASN A 470 -25.78 -24.55 2.02
CA ASN A 470 -26.52 -25.48 1.16
C ASN A 470 -27.27 -24.77 0.01
N PRO A 471 -26.56 -24.14 -0.95
CA PRO A 471 -27.18 -23.35 -2.02
C PRO A 471 -28.06 -24.16 -3.00
N GLY A 472 -28.04 -25.49 -2.89
CA GLY A 472 -28.64 -26.42 -3.85
C GLY A 472 -27.98 -26.28 -5.22
N ASP A 473 -28.74 -26.55 -6.29
CA ASP A 473 -28.25 -26.41 -7.67
C ASP A 473 -27.92 -24.95 -7.99
N PHE A 474 -26.65 -24.59 -7.97
CA PHE A 474 -26.16 -23.25 -8.26
C PHE A 474 -25.10 -23.32 -9.35
N ASN A 475 -25.57 -23.36 -10.59
CA ASN A 475 -24.76 -23.60 -11.78
C ASN A 475 -24.84 -22.38 -12.72
N PRO A 476 -24.17 -21.26 -12.39
CA PRO A 476 -24.14 -20.11 -13.29
C PRO A 476 -23.31 -20.41 -14.54
N ALA A 477 -23.79 -19.90 -15.66
CA ALA A 477 -23.17 -20.03 -16.99
C ALA A 477 -22.78 -18.68 -17.60
N SER A 478 -23.33 -17.56 -17.09
CA SER A 478 -22.98 -16.20 -17.52
C SER A 478 -23.17 -15.19 -16.40
N PHE A 479 -22.61 -14.00 -16.59
CA PHE A 479 -22.55 -12.90 -15.64
C PHE A 479 -23.02 -11.60 -16.29
N SER A 480 -23.54 -10.67 -15.49
CA SER A 480 -23.67 -9.27 -15.92
C SER A 480 -23.22 -8.31 -14.83
N ILE A 481 -22.65 -7.20 -15.28
CA ILE A 481 -22.28 -6.05 -14.48
C ILE A 481 -23.26 -4.95 -14.87
N GLU A 482 -24.09 -4.54 -13.91
CA GLU A 482 -25.21 -3.63 -14.17
C GLU A 482 -25.06 -2.35 -13.35
N PRO A 483 -24.55 -1.25 -13.95
CA PRO A 483 -24.61 0.08 -13.36
C PRO A 483 -26.07 0.57 -13.31
N HIS A 484 -26.39 1.21 -12.20
CA HIS A 484 -27.72 1.73 -11.89
C HIS A 484 -27.61 3.04 -11.09
N GLY A 485 -28.73 3.76 -10.96
CA GLY A 485 -28.84 4.90 -10.06
C GLY A 485 -28.61 6.25 -10.72
N ASN A 486 -28.96 6.34 -12.01
CA ASN A 486 -28.79 7.53 -12.84
C ASN A 486 -27.30 7.90 -13.01
N CYS A 487 -26.53 6.95 -13.55
CA CYS A 487 -25.19 7.22 -14.06
C CYS A 487 -25.27 8.30 -15.15
N THR A 488 -24.31 9.21 -15.15
CA THR A 488 -24.17 10.32 -16.12
C THR A 488 -22.69 10.63 -16.31
N GLU A 489 -22.27 11.37 -17.33
CA GLU A 489 -20.89 11.89 -17.45
C GLU A 489 -20.41 12.65 -16.19
N LYS A 490 -21.33 13.28 -15.46
CA LYS A 490 -21.04 14.02 -14.21
C LYS A 490 -21.05 13.13 -12.96
N LYS A 491 -21.60 11.91 -13.07
CA LYS A 491 -21.67 10.88 -12.02
C LYS A 491 -21.50 9.49 -12.65
N PRO A 492 -20.34 9.19 -13.25
CA PRO A 492 -20.11 7.87 -13.80
C PRO A 492 -19.89 6.86 -12.68
N LEU A 493 -20.22 5.61 -12.96
CA LEU A 493 -19.75 4.46 -12.20
C LEU A 493 -18.57 3.84 -12.94
N TYR A 494 -17.51 3.51 -12.22
CA TYR A 494 -16.34 2.86 -12.80
C TYR A 494 -16.19 1.45 -12.25
N PHE A 495 -15.74 0.51 -13.06
CA PHE A 495 -15.43 -0.85 -12.62
C PHE A 495 -14.35 -1.51 -13.49
N ARG A 496 -13.67 -2.53 -12.95
CA ARG A 496 -12.58 -3.26 -13.62
C ARG A 496 -12.28 -4.60 -12.95
N GLY A 497 -11.34 -5.36 -13.51
CA GLY A 497 -10.74 -6.51 -12.85
C GLY A 497 -11.74 -7.62 -12.60
N PHE A 498 -12.69 -7.81 -13.53
CA PHE A 498 -13.67 -8.88 -13.41
C PHE A 498 -12.92 -10.21 -13.54
N ARG A 499 -12.86 -10.98 -12.45
CA ARG A 499 -12.01 -12.18 -12.36
C ARG A 499 -12.83 -13.37 -11.89
N ILE A 500 -12.63 -14.50 -12.57
CA ILE A 500 -13.17 -15.80 -12.19
C ILE A 500 -12.00 -16.74 -11.95
N ALA A 501 -11.94 -17.38 -10.79
CA ALA A 501 -10.84 -18.28 -10.44
C ALA A 501 -11.31 -19.54 -9.71
N ALA A 502 -10.74 -20.69 -10.06
CA ALA A 502 -10.95 -21.96 -9.38
C ALA A 502 -10.24 -21.99 -8.03
N GLY A 503 -10.86 -22.65 -7.05
CA GLY A 503 -10.36 -22.78 -5.69
C GLY A 503 -11.13 -21.91 -4.69
N GLY A 504 -10.41 -21.37 -3.71
CA GLY A 504 -11.02 -20.80 -2.51
C GLY A 504 -11.40 -21.86 -1.47
N LYS A 505 -12.13 -21.45 -0.43
CA LYS A 505 -12.32 -22.22 0.82
C LYS A 505 -13.54 -23.14 0.82
#